data_AF-A0A2M7RWX0-F1
#
_entry.id   AF-A0A2M7RWX0-F1
#
_cell.length_a   1.000
_cell.length_b   1.000
_cell.length_c   1.000
_cell.angle_alpha   90.00
_cell.angle_beta   90.00
_cell.angle_gamma   90.00
#
_symmetry.space_group_name_H-M   'P 1'
#
loop_
_entity.id
_entity.type
_entity.pdbx_description
1 polymer ?
#
loop_
_entity_poly.entity_id
_entity_poly.type
_entity_poly.pdbx_seq_one_letter_code
_entity_poly.pdbx_strand_id
1 'polypeptide(L)'
;TGFVLWFFGTGPVEGFAKTLVIGILTSLFTAIFITRLIFEYNLNRNKKLSFTSKFTEGFFQNSTINFLKNRKKFYILSGVIILIGIGSLATKGLQKGVDFQGGRTYVVRFQNVEKVETEKVAKQLALLFETAPEVKTFGDDNQVKITTTYLINSDDEKADDIVETKLFEGMSSIIGAEVDKDTFLNTYLMSSQKVGPTIANDMIRSSILSIVFALIIIFLYILFRFKQMSFGAGALIAVFHDVLIVLSLFSIFYGILPFSLEVDQAFIAAILTVVGYSINDTVVVFDRIREYLGAFKKRDAEDLVNSALNTTLSRTVNTSLSTIFVLLMIFIFGGEVIRGFA
;
A
#
# COMPACT_ATOMS: atom_id res chain seq x y z
N THR A 1 -13.38 5.29 -2.13
CA THR A 1 -11.94 5.44 -1.84
C THR A 1 -11.26 6.34 -2.86
N GLY A 2 -11.30 6.01 -4.17
CA GLY A 2 -10.69 6.84 -5.23
C GLY A 2 -11.09 8.32 -5.22
N PHE A 3 -12.40 8.63 -5.14
CA PHE A 3 -12.85 10.03 -5.02
C PHE A 3 -12.35 10.72 -3.74
N VAL A 4 -12.30 10.00 -2.61
CA VAL A 4 -11.79 10.57 -1.35
C VAL A 4 -10.31 10.91 -1.49
N LEU A 5 -9.52 10.00 -2.05
CA LEU A 5 -8.10 10.24 -2.33
C LEU A 5 -7.90 11.38 -3.33
N TRP A 6 -8.80 11.56 -4.29
CA TRP A 6 -8.69 12.66 -5.24
C TRP A 6 -8.95 14.00 -4.55
N PHE A 7 -9.97 14.10 -3.70
CA PHE A 7 -10.30 15.36 -3.02
C PHE A 7 -9.29 15.76 -1.92
N PHE A 8 -8.73 14.78 -1.21
CA PHE A 8 -7.89 15.03 -0.04
C PHE A 8 -6.42 14.66 -0.22
N GLY A 9 -6.08 13.89 -1.26
CA GLY A 9 -4.69 13.57 -1.60
C GLY A 9 -4.01 14.71 -2.34
N THR A 10 -2.70 14.81 -2.18
CA THR A 10 -1.86 15.77 -2.92
C THR A 10 -0.78 15.05 -3.70
N GLY A 11 -0.24 15.71 -4.73
CA GLY A 11 0.92 15.23 -5.49
C GLY A 11 0.73 13.80 -6.05
N PRO A 12 1.61 12.84 -5.69
CA PRO A 12 1.51 11.45 -6.17
C PRO A 12 0.18 10.75 -5.83
N VAL A 13 -0.41 11.04 -4.67
CA VAL A 13 -1.66 10.40 -4.21
C VAL A 13 -2.84 10.83 -5.06
N GLU A 14 -2.86 12.10 -5.47
CA GLU A 14 -3.90 12.60 -6.37
C GLU A 14 -3.80 11.93 -7.74
N GLY A 15 -2.58 11.74 -8.27
CA GLY A 15 -2.33 11.00 -9.50
C GLY A 15 -2.79 9.54 -9.41
N PHE A 16 -2.47 8.87 -8.31
CA PHE A 16 -2.98 7.53 -8.00
C PHE A 16 -4.51 7.50 -7.94
N ALA A 17 -5.13 8.49 -7.30
CA ALA A 17 -6.58 8.57 -7.18
C ALA A 17 -7.27 8.74 -8.54
N LYS A 18 -6.74 9.61 -9.40
CA LYS A 18 -7.24 9.84 -10.76
C LYS A 18 -7.16 8.56 -11.60
N THR A 19 -6.01 7.90 -11.59
CA THR A 19 -5.82 6.64 -12.33
C THR A 19 -6.74 5.54 -11.81
N LEU A 20 -6.93 5.44 -10.49
CA LEU A 20 -7.89 4.51 -9.88
C LEU A 20 -9.33 4.78 -10.32
N VAL A 21 -9.79 6.05 -10.29
CA VAL A 21 -11.16 6.41 -10.71
C VAL A 21 -11.37 6.11 -12.19
N ILE A 22 -10.44 6.52 -13.06
CA ILE A 22 -10.50 6.23 -14.49
C ILE A 22 -10.51 4.72 -14.74
N GLY A 23 -9.64 3.97 -14.05
CA GLY A 23 -9.58 2.51 -14.14
C GLY A 23 -10.87 1.82 -13.73
N ILE A 24 -11.53 2.29 -12.65
CA ILE A 24 -12.84 1.76 -12.23
C ILE A 24 -13.91 2.05 -13.29
N LEU A 25 -13.96 3.26 -13.84
CA LEU A 25 -14.95 3.62 -14.85
C LEU A 25 -14.77 2.84 -16.16
N THR A 26 -13.52 2.74 -16.64
CA THR A 26 -13.21 2.00 -17.87
C THR A 26 -13.40 0.49 -17.69
N SER A 27 -12.99 -0.08 -16.54
CA SER A 27 -13.22 -1.49 -16.26
C SER A 27 -14.70 -1.82 -16.13
N LEU A 28 -15.52 -0.95 -15.50
CA LEU A 28 -16.96 -1.12 -15.42
C LEU A 28 -17.60 -1.11 -16.82
N PHE A 29 -17.21 -0.15 -17.66
CA PHE A 29 -17.69 -0.07 -19.04
C PHE A 29 -17.32 -1.33 -19.84
N THR A 30 -16.06 -1.76 -19.79
CA THR A 30 -15.61 -2.96 -20.50
C THR A 30 -16.27 -4.23 -19.96
N ALA A 31 -16.41 -4.37 -18.64
CA ALA A 31 -17.01 -5.54 -17.99
C ALA A 31 -18.51 -5.67 -18.31
N ILE A 32 -19.24 -4.56 -18.45
CA ILE A 32 -20.69 -4.60 -18.73
C ILE A 32 -20.97 -4.58 -20.23
N PHE A 33 -20.40 -3.63 -20.96
CA PHE A 33 -20.77 -3.37 -22.35
C PHE A 33 -19.96 -4.21 -23.33
N ILE A 34 -18.63 -4.11 -23.28
CA ILE A 34 -17.75 -4.81 -24.25
C ILE A 34 -17.85 -6.32 -24.08
N THR A 35 -17.83 -6.79 -22.84
CA THR A 35 -17.97 -8.21 -22.52
C THR A 35 -19.28 -8.76 -23.07
N ARG A 36 -20.40 -8.07 -22.83
CA ARG A 36 -21.71 -8.43 -23.37
C ARG A 36 -21.73 -8.48 -24.90
N LEU A 37 -21.15 -7.47 -25.56
CA LEU A 37 -21.06 -7.42 -27.03
C LEU A 37 -20.29 -8.63 -27.59
N ILE A 38 -19.16 -9.00 -26.97
CA ILE A 38 -18.36 -10.16 -27.37
C ILE A 38 -19.16 -11.46 -27.16
N PHE A 39 -19.87 -11.58 -26.03
CA PHE A 39 -20.70 -12.75 -25.75
C PHE A 39 -21.84 -12.90 -26.74
N GLU A 40 -22.63 -11.84 -26.96
CA GLU A 40 -23.73 -11.84 -27.92
C GLU A 40 -23.24 -12.15 -29.34
N TYR A 41 -22.11 -11.55 -29.76
CA TYR A 41 -21.50 -11.83 -31.05
C TYR A 41 -21.10 -13.30 -31.23
N ASN A 42 -20.46 -13.90 -30.23
CA ASN A 42 -20.01 -15.30 -30.31
C ASN A 42 -21.20 -16.28 -30.24
N LEU A 43 -22.21 -15.99 -29.42
CA LEU A 43 -23.44 -16.78 -29.34
C LEU A 43 -24.23 -16.74 -30.65
N ASN A 44 -24.35 -15.57 -31.29
CA ASN A 44 -24.98 -15.44 -32.61
C ASN A 44 -24.26 -16.23 -33.72
N ARG A 45 -22.98 -16.56 -33.52
CA ARG A 45 -22.18 -17.42 -34.41
C ARG A 45 -22.13 -18.88 -33.98
N ASN A 46 -22.97 -19.31 -33.03
CA ASN A 46 -23.01 -20.68 -32.50
C ASN A 46 -21.64 -21.20 -32.02
N LYS A 47 -20.74 -20.31 -31.55
CA LYS A 47 -19.46 -20.75 -30.99
C LYS A 47 -19.66 -21.36 -29.61
N LYS A 48 -19.03 -22.50 -29.36
CA LYS A 48 -18.95 -23.09 -28.00
C LYS A 48 -18.05 -22.21 -27.13
N LEU A 49 -18.62 -21.64 -26.08
CA LEU A 49 -17.90 -20.84 -25.10
C LEU A 49 -17.47 -21.73 -23.94
N SER A 50 -16.17 -21.83 -23.70
CA SER A 50 -15.63 -22.45 -22.48
C SER A 50 -15.31 -21.36 -21.47
N PHE A 51 -15.70 -21.58 -20.22
CA PHE A 51 -15.42 -20.69 -19.08
C PHE A 51 -14.35 -21.25 -18.15
N THR A 52 -13.81 -22.43 -18.48
CA THR A 52 -12.78 -23.12 -17.73
C THR A 52 -11.59 -23.42 -18.63
N SER A 53 -10.41 -23.49 -18.00
CA SER A 53 -9.23 -24.07 -18.62
C SER A 53 -9.06 -25.50 -18.10
N LYS A 54 -8.29 -26.34 -18.80
CA LYS A 54 -7.98 -27.70 -18.34
C LYS A 54 -7.35 -27.74 -16.95
N PHE A 55 -6.63 -26.67 -16.54
CA PHE A 55 -5.98 -26.58 -15.24
C PHE A 55 -6.90 -26.08 -14.12
N THR A 56 -8.02 -25.44 -14.46
CA THR A 56 -8.94 -24.81 -13.50
C THR A 56 -10.33 -25.42 -13.49
N GLU A 57 -10.56 -26.44 -14.33
CA GLU A 57 -11.80 -27.19 -14.35
C GLU A 57 -11.99 -27.91 -13.00
N GLY A 58 -13.17 -27.76 -12.39
CA GLY A 58 -13.46 -28.36 -11.08
C GLY A 58 -12.94 -27.59 -9.86
N PHE A 59 -12.10 -26.55 -10.03
CA PHE A 59 -11.57 -25.80 -8.89
C PHE A 59 -12.69 -25.15 -8.08
N PHE A 60 -12.70 -25.43 -6.78
CA PHE A 60 -13.70 -24.95 -5.81
C PHE A 60 -15.16 -25.30 -6.16
N GLN A 61 -15.39 -26.20 -7.13
CA GLN A 61 -16.73 -26.74 -7.38
C GLN A 61 -17.12 -27.66 -6.22
N ASN A 62 -18.31 -27.46 -5.66
CA ASN A 62 -18.83 -28.22 -4.51
C ASN A 62 -17.91 -28.19 -3.28
N SER A 63 -17.20 -27.09 -3.05
CA SER A 63 -16.41 -26.91 -1.83
C SER A 63 -17.30 -27.04 -0.57
N THR A 64 -16.87 -27.83 0.40
CA THR A 64 -17.57 -28.08 1.68
C THR A 64 -16.72 -27.66 2.89
N ILE A 65 -15.97 -26.57 2.76
CA ILE A 65 -15.09 -26.08 3.82
C ILE A 65 -15.96 -25.53 4.95
N ASN A 66 -15.72 -26.00 6.18
CA ASN A 66 -16.36 -25.44 7.36
C ASN A 66 -15.53 -24.28 7.93
N PHE A 67 -15.83 -23.08 7.43
CA PHE A 67 -15.17 -21.83 7.84
C PHE A 67 -15.49 -21.48 9.28
N LEU A 68 -16.76 -21.62 9.68
CA LEU A 68 -17.18 -21.20 11.02
C LEU A 68 -16.53 -22.05 12.10
N LYS A 69 -16.39 -23.37 11.92
CA LYS A 69 -15.66 -24.24 12.86
C LYS A 69 -14.20 -23.84 13.02
N ASN A 70 -13.56 -23.35 11.95
CA ASN A 70 -12.16 -22.96 11.96
C ASN A 70 -11.90 -21.48 12.31
N ARG A 71 -12.94 -20.65 12.47
CA ARG A 71 -12.81 -19.20 12.72
C ARG A 71 -11.86 -18.84 13.87
N LYS A 72 -11.90 -19.60 14.97
CA LYS A 72 -11.06 -19.36 16.15
C LYS A 72 -9.57 -19.54 15.84
N LYS A 73 -9.20 -20.47 14.96
CA LYS A 73 -7.81 -20.67 14.56
C LYS A 73 -7.27 -19.44 13.83
N PHE A 74 -8.07 -18.89 12.91
CA PHE A 74 -7.70 -17.70 12.16
C PHE A 74 -7.68 -16.43 13.03
N TYR A 75 -8.61 -16.29 13.98
CA TYR A 75 -8.58 -15.21 14.96
C TYR A 75 -7.35 -15.28 15.87
N ILE A 76 -6.92 -16.47 16.29
CA ILE A 76 -5.69 -16.63 17.06
C ILE A 76 -4.49 -16.26 16.20
N LEU A 77 -4.41 -16.76 14.97
CA LEU A 77 -3.30 -16.45 14.06
C LEU A 77 -3.16 -14.94 13.82
N SER A 78 -4.25 -14.27 13.43
CA SER A 78 -4.20 -12.84 13.17
C SER A 78 -4.02 -12.02 14.44
N GLY A 79 -4.62 -12.45 15.56
CA GLY A 79 -4.42 -11.86 16.88
C GLY A 79 -2.96 -11.92 17.33
N VAL A 80 -2.25 -13.02 17.10
CA VAL A 80 -0.81 -13.14 17.41
C VAL A 80 0.01 -12.17 16.57
N ILE A 81 -0.26 -12.06 15.27
CA ILE A 81 0.44 -11.11 14.40
C ILE A 81 0.22 -9.66 14.88
N ILE A 82 -1.03 -9.30 15.20
CA ILE A 82 -1.36 -7.97 15.72
C ILE A 82 -0.69 -7.72 17.07
N LEU A 83 -0.66 -8.71 17.97
CA LEU A 83 0.00 -8.55 19.28
C LEU A 83 1.52 -8.33 19.14
N ILE A 84 2.18 -9.11 18.29
CA ILE A 84 3.61 -8.91 17.97
C ILE A 84 3.80 -7.53 17.33
N GLY A 85 2.91 -7.15 16.42
CA GLY A 85 2.89 -5.85 15.76
C GLY A 85 2.76 -4.68 16.73
N ILE A 86 1.82 -4.75 17.67
CA ILE A 86 1.65 -3.74 18.73
C ILE A 86 2.91 -3.65 19.59
N GLY A 87 3.54 -4.78 19.92
CA GLY A 87 4.83 -4.79 20.63
C GLY A 87 5.96 -4.13 19.83
N SER A 88 6.02 -4.36 18.52
CA SER A 88 6.95 -3.69 17.61
C SER A 88 6.65 -2.19 17.50
N LEU A 89 5.39 -1.81 17.39
CA LEU A 89 4.95 -0.42 17.32
C LEU A 89 5.27 0.35 18.60
N ALA A 90 5.14 -0.29 19.76
CA ALA A 90 5.46 0.33 21.04
C ALA A 90 6.97 0.52 21.25
N THR A 91 7.81 -0.29 20.63
CA THR A 91 9.27 -0.26 20.82
C THR A 91 9.98 0.51 19.71
N LYS A 92 9.70 0.21 18.44
CA LYS A 92 10.31 0.83 17.26
C LYS A 92 9.48 1.97 16.68
N GLY A 93 8.16 1.99 16.91
CA GLY A 93 7.25 2.90 16.22
C GLY A 93 7.02 2.53 14.75
N LEU A 94 6.50 3.51 14.01
CA LEU A 94 6.45 3.51 12.55
C LEU A 94 7.46 4.55 12.05
N GLN A 95 8.32 4.15 11.12
CA GLN A 95 9.19 5.12 10.48
C GLN A 95 8.37 6.02 9.57
N LYS A 96 8.43 7.32 9.82
CA LYS A 96 7.77 8.32 8.98
C LYS A 96 8.71 8.66 7.83
N GLY A 97 8.18 8.66 6.62
CA GLY A 97 8.86 9.24 5.47
C GLY A 97 8.92 10.76 5.57
N VAL A 98 9.69 11.36 4.67
CA VAL A 98 9.89 12.82 4.60
C VAL A 98 8.57 13.60 4.48
N ASP A 99 7.55 13.00 3.87
CA ASP A 99 6.20 13.53 3.69
C ASP A 99 5.46 13.81 5.01
N PHE A 100 5.78 13.09 6.09
CA PHE A 100 5.15 13.27 7.40
C PHE A 100 6.12 13.70 8.49
N GLN A 101 7.43 13.45 8.33
CA GLN A 101 8.42 13.97 9.26
C GLN A 101 8.77 15.43 8.95
N GLY A 102 8.68 15.83 7.67
CA GLY A 102 9.39 16.99 7.15
C GLY A 102 10.88 16.68 7.06
N GLY A 103 11.49 16.99 5.93
CA GLY A 103 12.93 16.83 5.77
C GLY A 103 13.41 17.14 4.37
N ARG A 104 14.67 16.80 4.14
CA ARG A 104 15.29 16.71 2.82
C ARG A 104 15.66 15.27 2.59
N THR A 105 15.40 14.77 1.39
CA THR A 105 15.77 13.45 0.94
C THR A 105 16.61 13.58 -0.32
N TYR A 106 17.76 12.91 -0.32
CA TYR A 106 18.67 12.84 -1.46
C TYR A 106 18.89 11.39 -1.83
N VAL A 107 18.85 11.08 -3.12
CA VAL A 107 19.19 9.76 -3.63
C VAL A 107 20.51 9.88 -4.37
N VAL A 108 21.55 9.22 -3.87
CA VAL A 108 22.91 9.27 -4.41
C VAL A 108 23.29 7.89 -4.94
N ARG A 109 23.71 7.82 -6.21
CA ARG A 109 24.21 6.61 -6.85
C ARG A 109 25.71 6.72 -7.09
N PHE A 110 26.46 5.73 -6.66
CA PHE A 110 27.91 5.65 -6.81
C PHE A 110 28.26 4.80 -8.04
N GLN A 111 29.09 5.34 -8.92
CA GLN A 111 29.47 4.64 -10.16
C GLN A 111 30.58 3.58 -9.93
N ASN A 112 31.53 3.89 -9.05
CA ASN A 112 32.75 3.09 -8.85
C ASN A 112 32.76 2.27 -7.55
N VAL A 113 31.60 2.13 -6.90
CA VAL A 113 31.46 1.41 -5.62
C VAL A 113 30.41 0.34 -5.82
N GLU A 114 30.77 -0.94 -5.65
CA GLU A 114 29.82 -2.04 -5.78
C GLU A 114 28.81 -2.08 -4.64
N LYS A 115 29.26 -1.76 -3.42
CA LYS A 115 28.42 -1.73 -2.22
C LYS A 115 28.80 -0.60 -1.28
N VAL A 116 27.81 0.22 -0.94
CA VAL A 116 27.98 1.37 -0.05
C VAL A 116 27.66 0.96 1.39
N GLU A 117 28.60 1.19 2.30
CA GLU A 117 28.36 1.04 3.74
C GLU A 117 27.54 2.22 4.27
N THR A 118 26.23 2.03 4.40
CA THR A 118 25.27 3.07 4.85
C THR A 118 25.63 3.66 6.21
N GLU A 119 26.15 2.84 7.15
CA GLU A 119 26.57 3.30 8.47
C GLU A 119 27.75 4.27 8.40
N LYS A 120 28.70 4.03 7.48
CA LYS A 120 29.86 4.91 7.26
C LYS A 120 29.41 6.25 6.69
N VAL A 121 28.54 6.22 5.69
CA VAL A 121 27.89 7.42 5.09
C VAL A 121 27.16 8.22 6.17
N ALA A 122 26.35 7.56 6.99
CA ALA A 122 25.59 8.20 8.07
C ALA A 122 26.51 8.89 9.09
N LYS A 123 27.58 8.20 9.54
CA LYS A 123 28.56 8.76 10.50
C LYS A 123 29.28 9.98 9.95
N GLN A 124 29.68 9.96 8.67
CA GLN A 124 30.37 11.08 8.02
C GLN A 124 29.45 12.31 7.91
N LEU A 125 28.21 12.10 7.46
CA LEU A 125 27.25 13.18 7.31
C LEU A 125 26.74 13.71 8.65
N ALA A 126 26.68 12.88 9.69
CA ALA A 126 26.30 13.32 11.04
C ALA A 126 27.24 14.41 11.59
N LEU A 127 28.53 14.37 11.23
CA LEU A 127 29.51 15.39 11.63
C LEU A 127 29.24 16.75 10.95
N LEU A 128 28.64 16.74 9.77
CA LEU A 128 28.44 17.94 8.95
C LEU A 128 27.04 18.56 9.13
N PHE A 129 26.02 17.72 9.32
CA PHE A 129 24.62 18.13 9.47
C PHE A 129 24.18 18.38 10.90
N GLU A 130 25.10 18.30 11.88
CA GLU A 130 24.83 18.52 13.33
C GLU A 130 23.75 17.58 13.93
N THR A 131 23.17 16.72 13.09
CA THR A 131 22.08 15.79 13.34
C THR A 131 22.41 14.52 12.56
N ALA A 132 22.12 13.36 13.13
CA ALA A 132 22.39 12.10 12.45
C ALA A 132 21.37 11.91 11.31
N PRO A 133 21.79 11.94 10.03
CA PRO A 133 20.88 11.65 8.93
C PRO A 133 20.59 10.15 8.90
N GLU A 134 19.42 9.82 8.39
CA GLU A 134 19.06 8.44 8.10
C GLU A 134 19.59 8.07 6.72
N VAL A 135 20.37 6.98 6.65
CA VAL A 135 20.94 6.49 5.40
C VAL A 135 20.53 5.04 5.20
N LYS A 136 19.89 4.76 4.07
CA LYS A 136 19.46 3.41 3.68
C LYS A 136 19.89 3.11 2.25
N THR A 137 20.16 1.84 1.97
CA THR A 137 20.30 1.38 0.59
C THR A 137 18.99 1.63 -0.15
N PHE A 138 19.09 2.08 -1.40
CA PHE A 138 17.94 2.40 -2.24
C PHE A 138 18.16 1.79 -3.62
N GLY A 139 17.71 0.57 -3.79
CA GLY A 139 17.78 -0.13 -5.06
C GLY A 139 18.98 -1.04 -5.07
N ASP A 140 19.87 -0.77 -6.00
CA ASP A 140 21.14 -1.45 -6.08
C ASP A 140 22.03 -1.10 -4.89
N ASP A 141 22.93 -2.01 -4.52
CA ASP A 141 23.86 -1.86 -3.38
C ASP A 141 24.79 -0.65 -3.51
N ASN A 142 24.89 -0.05 -4.70
CA ASN A 142 25.64 1.16 -5.01
C ASN A 142 24.82 2.46 -4.91
N GLN A 143 23.59 2.41 -4.37
CA GLN A 143 22.71 3.57 -4.30
C GLN A 143 22.13 3.71 -2.89
N VAL A 144 22.12 4.94 -2.38
CA VAL A 144 21.64 5.24 -1.02
C VAL A 144 20.63 6.38 -1.04
N LYS A 145 19.60 6.26 -0.20
CA LYS A 145 18.66 7.32 0.17
C LYS A 145 19.12 7.91 1.50
N ILE A 146 19.34 9.22 1.50
CA ILE A 146 19.80 10.01 2.65
C ILE A 146 18.66 10.95 3.04
N THR A 147 18.15 10.84 4.26
CA THR A 147 17.10 11.69 4.79
C THR A 147 17.62 12.48 5.99
N THR A 148 17.47 13.80 5.96
CA THR A 148 17.95 14.72 6.99
C THR A 148 16.95 15.84 7.27
N THR A 149 16.91 16.33 8.50
CA THR A 149 16.14 17.51 8.89
C THR A 149 17.00 18.78 8.94
N TYR A 150 18.27 18.70 8.55
CA TYR A 150 19.20 19.84 8.61
C TYR A 150 18.71 21.04 7.78
N LEU A 151 18.72 22.21 8.40
CA LEU A 151 18.26 23.49 7.83
C LEU A 151 16.88 23.42 7.15
N ILE A 152 15.98 22.58 7.66
CA ILE A 152 14.61 22.49 7.12
C ILE A 152 13.77 23.73 7.41
N ASN A 153 14.00 24.38 8.56
CA ASN A 153 13.29 25.58 9.00
C ASN A 153 13.98 26.87 8.55
N SER A 154 15.04 26.76 7.74
CA SER A 154 15.77 27.94 7.27
C SER A 154 15.07 28.49 6.03
N ASP A 155 14.62 29.75 6.15
CA ASP A 155 14.06 30.52 5.03
C ASP A 155 15.15 31.19 4.18
N ASP A 156 16.43 31.00 4.52
CA ASP A 156 17.55 31.49 3.72
C ASP A 156 17.56 30.83 2.33
N GLU A 157 17.61 31.64 1.27
CA GLU A 157 17.73 31.18 -0.12
C GLU A 157 18.97 30.31 -0.34
N LYS A 158 20.02 30.48 0.47
CA LYS A 158 21.26 29.69 0.40
C LYS A 158 21.19 28.38 1.19
N ALA A 159 20.13 28.12 1.95
CA ALA A 159 20.04 26.93 2.79
C ALA A 159 20.18 25.64 1.97
N ASP A 160 19.58 25.60 0.78
CA ASP A 160 19.65 24.44 -0.12
C ASP A 160 21.09 24.18 -0.59
N ASP A 161 21.78 25.25 -1.01
CA ASP A 161 23.18 25.20 -1.44
C ASP A 161 24.14 24.79 -0.31
N ILE A 162 23.88 25.24 0.92
CA ILE A 162 24.66 24.85 2.11
C ILE A 162 24.49 23.35 2.39
N VAL A 163 23.26 22.83 2.34
CA VAL A 163 23.01 21.40 2.56
C VAL A 163 23.67 20.56 1.47
N GLU A 164 23.56 20.97 0.20
CA GLU A 164 24.19 20.27 -0.93
C GLU A 164 25.72 20.29 -0.86
N THR A 165 26.31 21.40 -0.40
CA THR A 165 27.75 21.50 -0.16
C THR A 165 28.21 20.52 0.91
N LYS A 166 27.53 20.49 2.06
CA LYS A 166 27.82 19.54 3.15
C LYS A 166 27.56 18.09 2.74
N LEU A 167 26.53 17.85 1.92
CA LEU A 167 26.27 16.53 1.35
C LEU A 167 27.44 16.08 0.49
N PHE A 168 27.90 16.95 -0.44
CA PHE A 168 29.06 16.69 -1.27
C PHE A 168 30.31 16.42 -0.43
N GLU A 169 30.64 17.29 0.54
CA GLU A 169 31.80 17.13 1.44
C GLU A 169 31.80 15.80 2.19
N GLY A 170 30.63 15.38 2.70
CA GLY A 170 30.50 14.09 3.37
C GLY A 170 30.76 12.92 2.43
N MET A 171 30.39 13.05 1.16
CA MET A 171 30.50 11.99 0.15
C MET A 171 31.83 12.01 -0.61
N SER A 172 32.60 13.10 -0.58
CA SER A 172 33.88 13.22 -1.30
C SER A 172 34.86 12.10 -0.97
N SER A 173 34.86 11.62 0.28
CA SER A 173 35.71 10.50 0.71
C SER A 173 35.37 9.14 0.09
N ILE A 174 34.15 9.00 -0.47
CA ILE A 174 33.63 7.76 -1.07
C ILE A 174 33.67 7.86 -2.60
N ILE A 175 33.40 9.05 -3.15
CA ILE A 175 33.30 9.30 -4.59
C ILE A 175 34.68 9.47 -5.24
N GLY A 176 35.68 9.92 -4.46
CA GLY A 176 37.03 10.19 -4.93
C GLY A 176 37.32 11.70 -5.03
N ALA A 177 38.59 12.08 -4.84
CA ALA A 177 39.01 13.47 -4.70
C ALA A 177 38.95 14.30 -6.00
N GLU A 178 38.71 13.67 -7.16
CA GLU A 178 38.71 14.33 -8.48
C GLU A 178 37.33 14.84 -8.92
N VAL A 179 36.27 14.58 -8.16
CA VAL A 179 34.91 15.00 -8.50
C VAL A 179 34.61 16.34 -7.83
N ASP A 180 34.26 17.36 -8.61
CA ASP A 180 33.78 18.64 -8.09
C ASP A 180 32.28 18.58 -7.73
N LYS A 181 31.79 19.61 -7.02
CA LYS A 181 30.40 19.69 -6.57
C LYS A 181 29.42 19.67 -7.75
N ASP A 182 29.72 20.36 -8.83
CA ASP A 182 28.82 20.43 -9.99
C ASP A 182 28.71 19.07 -10.68
N THR A 183 29.82 18.34 -10.84
CA THR A 183 29.82 16.97 -11.36
C THR A 183 29.06 16.03 -10.43
N PHE A 184 29.21 16.19 -9.10
CA PHE A 184 28.45 15.42 -8.12
C PHE A 184 26.94 15.61 -8.29
N LEU A 185 26.47 16.86 -8.31
CA LEU A 185 25.05 17.18 -8.41
C LEU A 185 24.41 16.73 -9.72
N ASN A 186 25.18 16.70 -10.82
CA ASN A 186 24.66 16.28 -12.12
C ASN A 186 24.79 14.77 -12.38
N THR A 187 25.78 14.09 -11.78
CA THR A 187 26.15 12.71 -12.16
C THR A 187 25.81 11.68 -11.07
N TYR A 188 25.93 12.05 -9.80
CA TYR A 188 25.76 11.14 -8.66
C TYR A 188 24.44 11.37 -7.94
N LEU A 189 23.96 12.62 -7.87
CA LEU A 189 22.67 12.94 -7.29
C LEU A 189 21.54 12.60 -8.27
N MET A 190 20.80 11.53 -7.98
CA MET A 190 19.72 11.04 -8.83
C MET A 190 18.40 11.75 -8.54
N SER A 191 18.18 12.19 -7.31
CA SER A 191 16.95 12.86 -6.89
C SER A 191 17.19 13.68 -5.62
N SER A 192 16.51 14.82 -5.53
CA SER A 192 16.45 15.68 -4.35
C SER A 192 14.99 16.05 -4.08
N GLN A 193 14.53 15.91 -2.85
CA GLN A 193 13.20 16.25 -2.40
C GLN A 193 13.28 17.01 -1.07
N LYS A 194 12.54 18.11 -0.96
CA LYS A 194 12.41 18.90 0.28
C LYS A 194 10.93 19.02 0.64
N VAL A 195 10.59 18.67 1.87
CA VAL A 195 9.25 18.83 2.43
C VAL A 195 9.37 19.66 3.69
N GLY A 196 8.79 20.87 3.67
CA GLY A 196 8.78 21.75 4.85
C GLY A 196 7.85 21.23 5.95
N PRO A 197 8.04 21.64 7.22
CA PRO A 197 7.28 21.10 8.35
C PRO A 197 5.79 21.45 8.28
N THR A 198 5.44 22.65 7.77
CA THR A 198 4.04 23.05 7.57
C THR A 198 3.36 22.15 6.55
N ILE A 199 4.05 21.88 5.43
CA ILE A 199 3.55 20.99 4.38
C ILE A 199 3.39 19.56 4.92
N ALA A 200 4.36 19.06 5.69
CA ALA A 200 4.27 17.75 6.32
C ALA A 200 3.08 17.64 7.29
N ASN A 201 2.83 18.68 8.11
CA ASN A 201 1.66 18.72 8.99
C ASN A 201 0.33 18.72 8.21
N ASP A 202 0.26 19.48 7.12
CA ASP A 202 -0.91 19.49 6.23
C ASP A 202 -1.14 18.14 5.56
N MET A 203 -0.07 17.45 5.15
CA MET A 203 -0.10 16.10 4.59
C MET A 203 -0.59 15.07 5.62
N ILE A 204 -0.11 15.13 6.87
CA ILE A 204 -0.61 14.27 7.97
C ILE A 204 -2.11 14.50 8.15
N ARG A 205 -2.53 15.76 8.32
CA ARG A 205 -3.93 16.11 8.58
C ARG A 205 -4.83 15.65 7.45
N SER A 206 -4.44 15.90 6.20
CA SER A 206 -5.21 15.50 5.01
C SER A 206 -5.29 13.98 4.88
N SER A 207 -4.22 13.25 5.22
CA SER A 207 -4.22 11.78 5.22
C SER A 207 -5.15 11.20 6.28
N ILE A 208 -5.14 11.75 7.51
CA ILE A 208 -6.05 11.33 8.59
C ILE A 208 -7.50 11.61 8.19
N LEU A 209 -7.79 12.81 7.67
CA LEU A 209 -9.13 13.16 7.20
C LEU A 209 -9.58 12.23 6.08
N SER A 210 -8.70 11.91 5.11
CA SER A 210 -9.00 10.97 4.03
C SER A 210 -9.44 9.59 4.55
N ILE A 211 -8.68 9.03 5.51
CA ILE A 211 -8.99 7.73 6.10
C ILE A 211 -10.34 7.79 6.83
N VAL A 212 -10.53 8.78 7.70
CA VAL A 212 -11.77 8.92 8.49
C VAL A 212 -12.98 9.10 7.58
N PHE A 213 -12.93 10.00 6.60
CA PHE A 213 -14.01 10.19 5.64
C PHE A 213 -14.27 8.95 4.81
N ALA A 214 -13.23 8.23 4.36
CA ALA A 214 -13.39 6.98 3.64
C ALA A 214 -14.13 5.93 4.50
N LEU A 215 -13.71 5.74 5.75
CA LEU A 215 -14.35 4.79 6.67
C LEU A 215 -15.82 5.16 6.95
N ILE A 216 -16.13 6.44 7.14
CA ILE A 216 -17.52 6.91 7.32
C ILE A 216 -18.36 6.62 6.07
N ILE A 217 -17.87 6.98 4.88
CA ILE A 217 -18.59 6.74 3.61
C ILE A 217 -18.84 5.25 3.40
N ILE A 218 -17.83 4.41 3.67
CA ILE A 218 -17.94 2.96 3.60
C ILE A 218 -18.99 2.45 4.58
N PHE A 219 -18.92 2.86 5.84
CA PHE A 219 -19.87 2.44 6.87
C PHE A 219 -21.31 2.80 6.47
N LEU A 220 -21.54 4.04 6.04
CA LEU A 220 -22.84 4.51 5.57
C LEU A 220 -23.30 3.71 4.35
N TYR A 221 -22.42 3.46 3.38
CA TYR A 221 -22.74 2.65 2.20
C TYR A 221 -23.22 1.25 2.59
N ILE A 222 -22.48 0.55 3.47
CA ILE A 222 -22.85 -0.80 3.93
C ILE A 222 -24.16 -0.74 4.72
N LEU A 223 -24.31 0.24 5.60
CA LEU A 223 -25.52 0.43 6.39
C LEU A 223 -26.77 0.59 5.51
N PHE A 224 -26.72 1.47 4.51
CA PHE A 224 -27.84 1.68 3.60
C PHE A 224 -28.09 0.48 2.68
N ARG A 225 -27.02 -0.19 2.20
CA ARG A 225 -27.12 -1.35 1.30
C ARG A 225 -27.74 -2.57 1.99
N PHE A 226 -27.29 -2.88 3.20
CA PHE A 226 -27.70 -4.10 3.93
C PHE A 226 -28.86 -3.86 4.91
N LYS A 227 -29.19 -2.60 5.21
CA LYS A 227 -30.29 -2.20 6.11
C LYS A 227 -30.21 -2.85 7.50
N GLN A 228 -29.01 -3.25 7.92
CA GLN A 228 -28.78 -3.90 9.20
C GLN A 228 -27.40 -3.50 9.74
N MET A 229 -27.38 -3.02 10.98
CA MET A 229 -26.18 -2.48 11.63
C MET A 229 -25.07 -3.51 11.81
N SER A 230 -25.40 -4.79 11.99
CA SER A 230 -24.41 -5.87 12.22
C SER A 230 -23.47 -6.05 11.03
N PHE A 231 -23.97 -5.94 9.79
CA PHE A 231 -23.12 -6.00 8.60
C PHE A 231 -22.21 -4.77 8.51
N GLY A 232 -22.72 -3.56 8.82
CA GLY A 232 -21.91 -2.34 8.86
C GLY A 232 -20.77 -2.42 9.89
N ALA A 233 -21.10 -2.84 11.12
CA ALA A 233 -20.11 -3.02 12.18
C ALA A 233 -19.10 -4.14 11.85
N GLY A 234 -19.56 -5.27 11.31
CA GLY A 234 -18.70 -6.36 10.89
C GLY A 234 -17.70 -5.96 9.81
N ALA A 235 -18.14 -5.22 8.79
CA ALA A 235 -17.25 -4.69 7.75
C ALA A 235 -16.22 -3.71 8.33
N LEU A 236 -16.63 -2.82 9.22
CA LEU A 236 -15.71 -1.85 9.83
C LEU A 236 -14.65 -2.55 10.71
N ILE A 237 -15.05 -3.56 11.49
CA ILE A 237 -14.12 -4.36 12.30
C ILE A 237 -13.14 -5.12 11.41
N ALA A 238 -13.60 -5.73 10.32
CA ALA A 238 -12.75 -6.43 9.37
C ALA A 238 -11.71 -5.48 8.72
N VAL A 239 -12.16 -4.31 8.27
CA VAL A 239 -11.27 -3.30 7.69
C VAL A 239 -10.24 -2.79 8.72
N PHE A 240 -10.67 -2.52 9.95
CA PHE A 240 -9.78 -2.08 11.01
C PHE A 240 -8.73 -3.15 11.33
N HIS A 241 -9.15 -4.42 11.39
CA HIS A 241 -8.25 -5.55 11.52
C HIS A 241 -7.21 -5.61 10.40
N ASP A 242 -7.63 -5.46 9.14
CA ASP A 242 -6.72 -5.52 7.99
C ASP A 242 -5.68 -4.38 8.03
N VAL A 243 -6.10 -3.18 8.40
CA VAL A 243 -5.19 -2.04 8.61
C VAL A 243 -4.19 -2.31 9.74
N LEU A 244 -4.63 -2.90 10.86
CA LEU A 244 -3.72 -3.27 11.95
C LEU A 244 -2.69 -4.31 11.51
N ILE A 245 -3.09 -5.28 10.69
CA ILE A 245 -2.14 -6.25 10.12
C ILE A 245 -1.10 -5.53 9.26
N VAL A 246 -1.50 -4.64 8.34
CA VAL A 246 -0.55 -3.88 7.51
C VAL A 246 0.41 -3.06 8.37
N LEU A 247 -0.09 -2.31 9.35
CA LEU A 247 0.76 -1.53 10.28
C LEU A 247 1.72 -2.42 11.09
N SER A 248 1.25 -3.59 11.51
CA SER A 248 2.05 -4.58 12.23
C SER A 248 3.20 -5.08 11.36
N LEU A 249 2.91 -5.47 10.11
CA LEU A 249 3.92 -5.95 9.18
C LEU A 249 4.95 -4.86 8.85
N PHE A 250 4.49 -3.62 8.62
CA PHE A 250 5.38 -2.48 8.38
C PHE A 250 6.34 -2.25 9.55
N SER A 251 5.85 -2.25 10.79
CA SER A 251 6.70 -2.06 11.97
C SER A 251 7.65 -3.25 12.23
N ILE A 252 7.15 -4.49 12.09
CA ILE A 252 7.94 -5.70 12.36
C ILE A 252 9.11 -5.80 11.39
N PHE A 253 8.83 -5.65 10.09
CA PHE A 253 9.80 -5.83 9.01
C PHE A 253 10.65 -4.60 8.73
N TYR A 254 10.36 -3.47 9.38
CA TYR A 254 11.20 -2.28 9.33
C TYR A 254 12.64 -2.60 9.78
N GLY A 255 13.61 -2.32 8.90
CA GLY A 255 15.03 -2.59 9.10
C GLY A 255 15.45 -4.05 8.90
N ILE A 256 14.52 -4.94 8.54
CA ILE A 256 14.81 -6.35 8.22
C ILE A 256 14.82 -6.57 6.71
N LEU A 257 13.85 -5.97 6.00
CA LEU A 257 13.73 -6.10 4.55
C LEU A 257 14.67 -5.12 3.82
N PRO A 258 15.17 -5.48 2.62
CA PRO A 258 16.15 -4.69 1.88
C PRO A 258 15.56 -3.47 1.16
N PHE A 259 14.31 -3.11 1.44
CA PHE A 259 13.62 -1.96 0.85
C PHE A 259 12.94 -1.13 1.95
N SER A 260 12.69 0.14 1.67
CA SER A 260 12.17 1.05 2.69
C SER A 260 10.68 0.79 2.97
N LEU A 261 10.37 0.55 4.25
CA LEU A 261 9.02 0.49 4.80
C LEU A 261 8.75 1.75 5.61
N GLU A 262 8.67 2.88 4.91
CA GLU A 262 8.32 4.18 5.47
C GLU A 262 6.82 4.46 5.33
N VAL A 263 6.26 5.14 6.32
CA VAL A 263 4.93 5.72 6.26
C VAL A 263 5.07 7.04 5.53
N ASP A 264 4.74 7.05 4.25
CA ASP A 264 4.72 8.22 3.38
C ASP A 264 3.35 8.35 2.68
N GLN A 265 3.23 9.24 1.71
CA GLN A 265 1.98 9.38 0.96
C GLN A 265 1.58 8.11 0.17
N ALA A 266 2.53 7.38 -0.39
CA ALA A 266 2.27 6.14 -1.11
C ALA A 266 1.71 5.06 -0.16
N PHE A 267 2.21 5.00 1.06
CA PHE A 267 1.66 4.13 2.11
C PHE A 267 0.18 4.42 2.41
N ILE A 268 -0.22 5.70 2.50
CA ILE A 268 -1.62 6.06 2.73
C ILE A 268 -2.50 5.63 1.55
N ALA A 269 -2.02 5.81 0.32
CA ALA A 269 -2.72 5.32 -0.87
C ALA A 269 -2.85 3.77 -0.86
N ALA A 270 -1.81 3.05 -0.44
CA ALA A 270 -1.84 1.59 -0.29
C ALA A 270 -2.88 1.16 0.76
N ILE A 271 -2.89 1.77 1.95
CA ILE A 271 -3.87 1.51 3.00
C ILE A 271 -5.30 1.71 2.48
N LEU A 272 -5.60 2.84 1.84
CA LEU A 272 -6.95 3.08 1.30
C LEU A 272 -7.33 2.11 0.17
N THR A 273 -6.33 1.60 -0.54
CA THR A 273 -6.52 0.58 -1.58
C THR A 273 -6.84 -0.78 -0.96
N VAL A 274 -6.09 -1.20 0.07
CA VAL A 274 -6.37 -2.40 0.87
C VAL A 274 -7.77 -2.35 1.47
N VAL A 275 -8.14 -1.21 2.06
CA VAL A 275 -9.49 -0.97 2.59
C VAL A 275 -10.54 -1.16 1.49
N GLY A 276 -10.34 -0.53 0.33
CA GLY A 276 -11.26 -0.64 -0.81
C GLY A 276 -11.44 -2.07 -1.32
N TYR A 277 -10.35 -2.81 -1.49
CA TYR A 277 -10.38 -4.20 -1.93
C TYR A 277 -11.00 -5.14 -0.89
N SER A 278 -10.66 -4.99 0.39
CA SER A 278 -11.22 -5.79 1.49
C SER A 278 -12.74 -5.65 1.58
N ILE A 279 -13.26 -4.43 1.37
CA ILE A 279 -14.70 -4.18 1.38
C ILE A 279 -15.40 -4.80 0.17
N ASN A 280 -14.78 -4.77 -1.01
CA ASN A 280 -15.37 -5.36 -2.21
C ASN A 280 -15.71 -6.85 -1.99
N ASP A 281 -14.78 -7.60 -1.41
CA ASP A 281 -15.02 -9.02 -1.10
C ASP A 281 -16.02 -9.19 0.04
N THR A 282 -15.93 -8.37 1.09
CA THR A 282 -16.88 -8.38 2.21
C THR A 282 -18.33 -8.17 1.76
N VAL A 283 -18.56 -7.23 0.84
CA VAL A 283 -19.89 -6.94 0.27
C VAL A 283 -20.45 -8.14 -0.47
N VAL A 284 -19.64 -8.82 -1.29
CA VAL A 284 -20.07 -10.00 -2.05
C VAL A 284 -20.45 -11.15 -1.11
N VAL A 285 -19.63 -11.38 -0.07
CA VAL A 285 -19.90 -12.41 0.94
C VAL A 285 -21.18 -12.07 1.72
N PHE A 286 -21.35 -10.82 2.13
CA PHE A 286 -22.54 -10.38 2.87
C PHE A 286 -23.81 -10.49 2.04
N ASP A 287 -23.75 -10.15 0.74
CA ASP A 287 -24.89 -10.26 -0.17
C ASP A 287 -25.31 -11.74 -0.28
N ARG A 288 -24.35 -12.66 -0.43
CA ARG A 288 -24.62 -14.10 -0.47
C ARG A 288 -25.17 -14.64 0.85
N ILE A 289 -24.62 -14.23 1.99
CA ILE A 289 -25.12 -14.62 3.33
C ILE A 289 -26.57 -14.17 3.48
N ARG A 290 -26.87 -12.90 3.13
CA ARG A 290 -28.22 -12.35 3.20
C ARG A 290 -29.19 -13.09 2.29
N GLU A 291 -28.77 -13.42 1.06
CA GLU A 291 -29.55 -14.22 0.12
C GLU A 291 -29.92 -15.59 0.71
N TYR A 292 -28.93 -16.30 1.28
CA TYR A 292 -29.12 -17.63 1.85
C TYR A 292 -30.02 -17.61 3.10
N LEU A 293 -29.81 -16.67 4.01
CA LEU A 293 -30.65 -16.48 5.20
C LEU A 293 -32.10 -16.10 4.81
N GLY A 294 -32.28 -15.31 3.75
CA GLY A 294 -33.59 -14.93 3.25
C GLY A 294 -34.34 -16.09 2.57
N ALA A 295 -33.63 -16.89 1.77
CA ALA A 295 -34.20 -18.00 1.01
C ALA A 295 -34.49 -19.24 1.86
N PHE A 296 -33.68 -19.52 2.89
CA PHE A 296 -33.72 -20.78 3.64
C PHE A 296 -33.95 -20.60 5.15
N LYS A 297 -34.97 -19.82 5.54
CA LYS A 297 -35.26 -19.43 6.94
C LYS A 297 -35.38 -20.57 7.97
N LYS A 298 -35.57 -21.83 7.55
CA LYS A 298 -35.73 -23.01 8.43
C LYS A 298 -34.43 -23.79 8.67
N ARG A 299 -33.36 -23.48 7.93
CA ARG A 299 -32.05 -24.14 8.10
C ARG A 299 -31.25 -23.43 9.18
N ASP A 300 -30.30 -24.14 9.76
CA ASP A 300 -29.36 -23.58 10.73
C ASP A 300 -28.55 -22.42 10.11
N ALA A 301 -28.39 -21.35 10.88
CA ALA A 301 -27.74 -20.13 10.38
C ALA A 301 -26.24 -20.33 10.12
N GLU A 302 -25.55 -21.15 10.92
CA GLU A 302 -24.12 -21.44 10.75
C GLU A 302 -23.86 -22.28 9.49
N ASP A 303 -24.74 -23.25 9.20
CA ASP A 303 -24.70 -24.00 7.95
C ASP A 303 -24.96 -23.13 6.72
N LEU A 304 -25.91 -22.19 6.83
CA LEU A 304 -26.21 -21.25 5.74
C LEU A 304 -25.04 -20.29 5.46
N VAL A 305 -24.40 -19.77 6.51
CA VAL A 305 -23.22 -18.91 6.33
C VAL A 305 -22.06 -19.70 5.74
N ASN A 306 -21.79 -20.92 6.21
CA ASN A 306 -20.77 -21.78 5.59
C ASN A 306 -21.04 -22.05 4.11
N SER A 307 -22.30 -22.33 3.76
CA SER A 307 -22.70 -22.57 2.38
C SER A 307 -22.48 -21.32 1.52
N ALA A 308 -22.90 -20.16 2.01
CA ALA A 308 -22.67 -18.88 1.35
C ALA A 308 -21.18 -18.64 1.06
N LEU A 309 -20.31 -18.82 2.07
CA LEU A 309 -18.86 -18.66 1.93
C LEU A 309 -18.24 -19.60 0.89
N ASN A 310 -18.67 -20.87 0.85
CA ASN A 310 -18.18 -21.82 -0.16
C ASN A 310 -18.60 -21.41 -1.58
N THR A 311 -19.82 -20.91 -1.76
CA THR A 311 -20.28 -20.48 -3.10
C THR A 311 -19.59 -19.21 -3.61
N THR A 312 -19.10 -18.36 -2.73
CA THR A 312 -18.33 -17.16 -3.12
C THR A 312 -16.83 -17.43 -3.27
N LEU A 313 -16.33 -18.56 -2.77
CA LEU A 313 -14.90 -18.87 -2.68
C LEU A 313 -14.16 -18.76 -4.01
N SER A 314 -14.70 -19.36 -5.09
CA SER A 314 -14.06 -19.32 -6.41
C SER A 314 -13.87 -17.89 -6.90
N ARG A 315 -14.88 -17.02 -6.70
CA ARG A 315 -14.79 -15.61 -7.07
C ARG A 315 -13.73 -14.90 -6.26
N THR A 316 -13.78 -15.01 -4.92
CA THR A 316 -12.83 -14.35 -4.02
C THR A 316 -11.39 -14.76 -4.30
N VAL A 317 -11.13 -16.06 -4.47
CA VAL A 317 -9.77 -16.55 -4.77
C VAL A 317 -9.29 -16.02 -6.13
N ASN A 318 -10.14 -16.04 -7.16
CA ASN A 318 -9.75 -15.54 -8.49
C ASN A 318 -9.47 -14.04 -8.49
N THR A 319 -10.30 -13.24 -7.82
CA THR A 319 -10.07 -11.80 -7.70
C THR A 319 -8.78 -11.52 -6.93
N SER A 320 -8.57 -12.15 -5.78
CA SER A 320 -7.34 -11.98 -5.01
C SER A 320 -6.08 -12.42 -5.78
N LEU A 321 -6.10 -13.57 -6.46
CA LEU A 321 -4.96 -14.05 -7.25
C LEU A 321 -4.63 -13.13 -8.41
N SER A 322 -5.64 -12.60 -9.11
CA SER A 322 -5.40 -11.65 -10.21
C SER A 322 -4.76 -10.35 -9.72
N THR A 323 -5.20 -9.83 -8.57
CA THR A 323 -4.60 -8.65 -7.94
C THR A 323 -3.19 -8.94 -7.44
N ILE A 324 -2.97 -10.06 -6.75
CA ILE A 324 -1.65 -10.48 -6.26
C ILE A 324 -0.67 -10.63 -7.44
N PHE A 325 -1.11 -11.16 -8.58
CA PHE A 325 -0.24 -11.26 -9.74
C PHE A 325 0.24 -9.89 -10.22
N VAL A 326 -0.65 -8.90 -10.30
CA VAL A 326 -0.27 -7.52 -10.67
C VAL A 326 0.66 -6.91 -9.62
N LEU A 327 0.35 -7.05 -8.33
CA LEU A 327 1.20 -6.57 -7.24
C LEU A 327 2.57 -7.22 -7.26
N LEU A 328 2.66 -8.53 -7.53
CA LEU A 328 3.92 -9.25 -7.66
C LEU A 328 4.76 -8.72 -8.83
N MET A 329 4.14 -8.40 -9.97
CA MET A 329 4.85 -7.78 -11.09
C MET A 329 5.37 -6.39 -10.71
N ILE A 330 4.58 -5.58 -10.00
CA ILE A 330 5.03 -4.27 -9.49
C ILE A 330 6.15 -4.44 -8.45
N PHE A 331 6.06 -5.43 -7.57
CA PHE A 331 7.06 -5.69 -6.55
C PHE A 331 8.42 -6.07 -7.16
N ILE A 332 8.40 -6.91 -8.19
CA ILE A 332 9.61 -7.36 -8.89
C ILE A 332 10.17 -6.27 -9.82
N PHE A 333 9.31 -5.58 -10.58
CA PHE A 333 9.73 -4.71 -11.69
C PHE A 333 9.51 -3.20 -11.46
N GLY A 334 8.77 -2.80 -10.44
CA GLY A 334 8.29 -1.43 -10.23
C GLY A 334 9.33 -0.44 -9.69
N GLY A 335 10.49 -0.93 -9.26
CA GLY A 335 11.52 -0.12 -8.60
C GLY A 335 11.20 0.20 -7.13
N GLU A 336 12.15 0.80 -6.43
CA GLU A 336 12.11 0.89 -4.96
C GLU A 336 11.01 1.78 -4.41
N VAL A 337 10.67 2.87 -5.11
CA VAL A 337 9.66 3.84 -4.63
C VAL A 337 8.30 3.18 -4.44
N ILE A 338 7.96 2.20 -5.28
CA ILE A 338 6.66 1.53 -5.25
C ILE A 338 6.75 0.09 -4.74
N ARG A 339 7.93 -0.40 -4.36
CA ARG A 339 8.09 -1.73 -3.79
C ARG A 339 7.44 -1.84 -2.41
N GLY A 340 7.51 -0.79 -1.59
CA GLY A 340 6.76 -0.72 -0.32
C GLY A 340 5.25 -0.60 -0.51
N PHE A 341 4.79 -0.08 -1.66
CA PHE A 341 3.37 0.00 -2.01
C PHE A 341 2.80 -1.37 -2.45
N ALA A 342 3.60 -2.17 -3.16
CA ALA A 342 3.20 -3.44 -3.78
C ALA A 342 3.09 -4.61 -2.79
#